data_AF-C3N600-F1
#
_entry.id   AF-C3N600-F1
#
_cell.length_a   1.000
_cell.length_b   1.000
_cell.length_c   1.000
_cell.angle_alpha   90.00
_cell.angle_beta   90.00
_cell.angle_gamma   90.00
#
_symmetry.space_group_name_H-M   'P 1'
#
loop_
_entity.id
_entity.type
_entity.pdbx_description
1 polymer ?
#
loop_
_entity_poly.entity_id
_entity_poly.type
_entity_poly.pdbx_seq_one_letter_code
_entity_poly.pdbx_strand_id
1 'polypeptide(L)'
;MTELTYTEEIVPIEKLREDEEFRSLVPPNNMKEQLVSSITKNGQTLPIDVDAEYIILDGYTRVSIFRELKYNEVKVRKWNFKSSEDRVTAYKLIAMLNLQRRHLEKNEVLRLIREVAEKIEKLSKQNKSQNFEQIPTQVDRNLEMQNEKNTLTSQSILESNTETNTKISYNTLKKAREEIGAKDVSEWDLQTYSSISEFPWLRQLVDDSKISLKTAYDLYRKAKDKLQKISSLPKYEREQLLTTKEGRKIVLERDDLLQLILDHKMAVSQAINKIKTEEKLARSKKSSKPRAKEEEEDAETDEEEEIESEGEQREDSESDEYPFVEDWERINKEEKEKQLTPQFNGQVLVKQEISESKGQIDFLNDLMTKGYSELPFEIALVKIEGKCYAVNVGALYDLEQGLPEKWKDLEAFLNKYGIIIPDEVEGLYVIPWKLLGRCSEWK
;
A
#
# COMPACT_ATOMS: atom_id res chain seq x y z
N MET A 1 -0.51 3.14 33.80
CA MET A 1 -0.95 1.89 33.15
C MET A 1 -0.59 0.76 34.10
N THR A 2 -1.55 -0.06 34.51
CA THR A 2 -1.26 -1.34 35.14
C THR A 2 -0.41 -2.17 34.16
N GLU A 3 0.63 -2.82 34.68
CA GLU A 3 1.51 -3.62 33.83
C GLU A 3 0.72 -4.80 33.25
N LEU A 4 0.64 -4.86 31.92
CA LEU A 4 -0.05 -5.96 31.24
C LEU A 4 0.80 -7.22 31.37
N THR A 5 0.24 -8.21 32.04
CA THR A 5 0.86 -9.53 32.21
C THR A 5 0.15 -10.55 31.33
N TYR A 6 0.87 -11.57 30.91
CA TYR A 6 0.31 -12.67 30.13
C TYR A 6 0.88 -14.03 30.55
N THR A 7 0.13 -15.08 30.27
CA THR A 7 0.59 -16.46 30.35
C THR A 7 0.46 -17.14 28.98
N GLU A 8 1.38 -18.04 28.64
CA GLU A 8 1.24 -18.88 27.46
C GLU A 8 0.71 -20.25 27.86
N GLU A 9 -0.30 -20.75 27.15
CA GLU A 9 -0.92 -22.05 27.40
C GLU A 9 -1.41 -22.67 26.09
N ILE A 10 -1.73 -23.97 26.11
CA ILE A 10 -2.35 -24.69 24.99
C ILE A 10 -3.81 -24.92 25.37
N VAL A 11 -4.72 -24.60 24.45
CA VAL A 11 -6.16 -24.72 24.68
C VAL A 11 -6.87 -25.32 23.47
N PRO A 12 -8.05 -25.94 23.67
CA PRO A 12 -8.93 -26.34 22.58
C PRO A 12 -9.30 -25.14 21.72
N ILE A 13 -9.27 -25.28 20.40
CA ILE A 13 -9.53 -24.18 19.46
C ILE A 13 -10.99 -23.66 19.56
N GLU A 14 -11.91 -24.51 19.99
CA GLU A 14 -13.33 -24.23 20.19
C GLU A 14 -13.56 -23.29 21.39
N LYS A 15 -12.58 -23.16 22.28
CA LYS A 15 -12.62 -22.25 23.42
C LYS A 15 -12.48 -20.78 22.99
N LEU A 16 -11.92 -20.53 21.81
CA LEU A 16 -11.63 -19.18 21.32
C LEU A 16 -12.90 -18.51 20.81
N ARG A 17 -13.15 -17.27 21.27
CA ARG A 17 -14.29 -16.45 20.89
C ARG A 17 -13.85 -15.31 20.00
N GLU A 18 -14.67 -14.99 19.00
CA GLU A 18 -14.43 -13.87 18.09
C GLU A 18 -15.23 -12.65 18.55
N ASP A 19 -14.62 -11.47 18.41
CA ASP A 19 -15.31 -10.19 18.54
C ASP A 19 -15.19 -9.47 17.19
N GLU A 20 -16.32 -9.23 16.52
CA GLU A 20 -16.36 -8.63 15.19
C GLU A 20 -15.77 -7.22 15.16
N GLU A 21 -15.88 -6.46 16.26
CA GLU A 21 -15.29 -5.14 16.36
C GLU A 21 -13.76 -5.23 16.33
N PHE A 22 -13.17 -6.15 17.10
CA PHE A 22 -11.73 -6.38 17.11
C PHE A 22 -11.21 -6.95 15.81
N ARG A 23 -11.98 -7.84 15.18
CA ARG A 23 -11.65 -8.41 13.86
C ARG A 23 -11.55 -7.33 12.78
N SER A 24 -12.45 -6.34 12.82
CA SER A 24 -12.53 -5.26 11.83
C SER A 24 -11.50 -4.14 12.00
N LEU A 25 -10.87 -4.02 13.18
CA LEU A 25 -9.95 -2.94 13.53
C LEU A 25 -8.67 -2.90 12.69
N VAL A 26 -8.26 -4.05 12.15
CA VAL A 26 -7.04 -4.16 11.35
C VAL A 26 -7.41 -4.67 9.96
N PRO A 27 -6.89 -4.07 8.87
CA PRO A 27 -7.16 -4.52 7.52
C PRO A 27 -6.95 -6.04 7.35
N PRO A 28 -7.74 -6.69 6.48
CA PRO A 28 -7.59 -8.10 6.20
C PRO A 28 -6.19 -8.39 5.64
N ASN A 29 -5.56 -9.45 6.16
CA ASN A 29 -4.25 -9.88 5.71
C ASN A 29 -4.36 -10.60 4.35
N ASN A 30 -3.67 -10.11 3.32
CA ASN A 30 -3.64 -10.69 1.98
C ASN A 30 -2.70 -11.90 1.84
N MET A 31 -1.96 -12.28 2.90
CA MET A 31 -0.97 -13.37 2.89
C MET A 31 -1.54 -14.72 3.35
N LYS A 32 -2.85 -14.95 3.26
CA LYS A 32 -3.51 -16.18 3.77
C LYS A 32 -2.84 -17.45 3.24
N GLU A 33 -2.57 -17.53 1.94
CA GLU A 33 -1.97 -18.72 1.31
C GLU A 33 -0.55 -19.03 1.81
N GLN A 34 0.27 -17.99 2.02
CA GLN A 34 1.61 -18.13 2.57
C GLN A 34 1.55 -18.61 4.03
N LEU A 35 0.59 -18.09 4.80
CA LEU A 35 0.36 -18.52 6.18
C LEU A 35 -0.10 -19.98 6.25
N VAL A 36 -0.99 -20.43 5.35
CA VAL A 36 -1.41 -21.84 5.25
C VAL A 36 -0.22 -22.75 5.00
N SER A 37 0.64 -22.37 4.04
CA SER A 37 1.84 -23.15 3.70
C SER A 37 2.82 -23.24 4.87
N SER A 38 3.05 -22.12 5.56
CA SER A 38 3.94 -22.05 6.73
C SER A 38 3.39 -22.87 7.90
N ILE A 39 2.09 -22.76 8.20
CA ILE A 39 1.44 -23.51 9.27
C ILE A 39 1.47 -25.02 8.97
N THR A 40 1.20 -25.42 7.74
CA THR A 40 1.23 -26.84 7.34
C THR A 40 2.63 -27.43 7.50
N LYS A 41 3.67 -26.65 7.19
CA LYS A 41 5.07 -27.11 7.25
C LYS A 41 5.66 -27.06 8.66
N ASN A 42 5.41 -25.99 9.40
CA ASN A 42 6.10 -25.68 10.65
C ASN A 42 5.20 -25.78 11.89
N GLY A 43 3.90 -26.04 11.70
CA GLY A 43 2.90 -25.94 12.75
C GLY A 43 2.69 -24.50 13.22
N GLN A 44 2.21 -24.35 14.45
CA GLN A 44 2.03 -23.04 15.06
C GLN A 44 3.34 -22.51 15.64
N THR A 45 3.94 -21.53 14.97
CA THR A 45 5.17 -20.86 15.45
C THR A 45 4.89 -19.71 16.41
N LEU A 46 3.77 -19.00 16.23
CA LEU A 46 3.37 -17.85 17.04
C LEU A 46 2.04 -18.11 17.76
N PRO A 47 1.94 -17.81 19.07
CA PRO A 47 0.68 -17.94 19.81
C PRO A 47 -0.39 -16.98 19.25
N ILE A 48 -1.66 -17.34 19.46
CA ILE A 48 -2.80 -16.44 19.27
C ILE A 48 -2.95 -15.57 20.52
N ASP A 49 -3.06 -14.26 20.37
CA ASP A 49 -3.23 -13.36 21.52
C ASP A 49 -4.72 -13.27 21.87
N VAL A 50 -5.04 -13.55 23.13
CA VAL A 50 -6.41 -13.56 23.64
C VAL A 50 -6.49 -12.84 24.99
N ASP A 51 -7.66 -12.34 25.34
CA ASP A 51 -7.91 -11.79 26.68
C ASP A 51 -8.13 -12.89 27.74
N ALA A 52 -8.42 -12.50 28.99
CA ALA A 52 -8.64 -13.42 30.10
C ALA A 52 -9.81 -14.39 29.88
N GLU A 53 -10.67 -14.06 28.93
CA GLU A 53 -11.93 -14.68 28.57
C GLU A 53 -11.87 -15.44 27.22
N TYR A 54 -10.68 -15.59 26.65
CA TYR A 54 -10.41 -16.24 25.36
C TYR A 54 -11.04 -15.52 24.15
N ILE A 55 -11.34 -14.23 24.28
CA ILE A 55 -11.69 -13.39 23.15
C ILE A 55 -10.42 -13.08 22.38
N ILE A 56 -10.44 -13.31 21.06
CA ILE A 56 -9.28 -13.11 20.19
C ILE A 56 -8.96 -11.61 20.08
N LEU A 57 -7.71 -11.26 20.36
CA LEU A 57 -7.16 -9.91 20.19
C LEU A 57 -6.36 -9.85 18.88
N ASP A 58 -5.45 -10.81 18.66
CA ASP A 58 -4.70 -10.92 17.40
C ASP A 58 -4.58 -12.37 16.94
N GLY A 59 -4.60 -12.56 15.62
CA GLY A 59 -4.45 -13.87 15.00
C GLY A 59 -5.73 -14.46 14.41
N TYR A 60 -6.77 -13.68 14.17
CA TYR A 60 -8.02 -14.10 13.51
C TYR A 60 -7.79 -14.95 12.25
N THR A 61 -6.91 -14.50 11.34
CA THR A 61 -6.56 -15.25 10.13
C THR A 61 -5.93 -16.60 10.46
N ARG A 62 -5.03 -16.66 11.46
CA ARG A 62 -4.39 -17.90 11.89
C ARG A 62 -5.40 -18.87 12.50
N VAL A 63 -6.33 -18.37 13.32
CA VAL A 63 -7.43 -19.19 13.87
C VAL A 63 -8.30 -19.78 12.76
N SER A 64 -8.67 -18.98 11.74
CA SER A 64 -9.43 -19.50 10.60
C SER A 64 -8.70 -20.63 9.87
N ILE A 65 -7.38 -20.48 9.67
CA ILE A 65 -6.53 -21.49 9.03
C ILE A 65 -6.44 -22.76 9.90
N PHE A 66 -6.23 -22.62 11.22
CA PHE A 66 -6.17 -23.77 12.12
C PHE A 66 -7.48 -24.57 12.13
N ARG A 67 -8.63 -23.90 12.05
CA ARG A 67 -9.94 -24.56 11.91
C ARG A 67 -10.06 -25.27 10.55
N GLU A 68 -9.68 -24.62 9.46
CA GLU A 68 -9.66 -25.22 8.11
C GLU A 68 -8.76 -26.47 8.05
N LEU A 69 -7.62 -26.44 8.73
CA LEU A 69 -6.66 -27.54 8.83
C LEU A 69 -7.00 -28.56 9.93
N LYS A 70 -8.15 -28.42 10.61
CA LYS A 70 -8.65 -29.36 11.63
C LYS A 70 -7.71 -29.56 12.83
N TYR A 71 -7.05 -28.50 13.28
CA TYR A 71 -6.33 -28.51 14.56
C TYR A 71 -7.34 -28.54 15.71
N ASN A 72 -7.12 -29.41 16.69
CA ASN A 72 -7.97 -29.48 17.89
C ASN A 72 -7.49 -28.52 18.99
N GLU A 73 -6.20 -28.25 19.06
CA GLU A 73 -5.57 -27.43 20.08
C GLU A 73 -4.64 -26.39 19.45
N VAL A 74 -4.55 -25.23 20.10
CA VAL A 74 -3.70 -24.12 19.67
C VAL A 74 -3.00 -23.49 20.87
N LYS A 75 -1.78 -23.02 20.64
CA LYS A 75 -1.02 -22.21 21.60
C LYS A 75 -1.60 -20.80 21.65
N VAL A 76 -1.87 -20.31 22.84
CA VAL A 76 -2.37 -18.95 23.08
C VAL A 76 -1.47 -18.19 24.01
N ARG A 77 -1.46 -16.87 23.87
CA ARG A 77 -0.94 -15.91 24.83
C ARG A 77 -2.14 -15.22 25.47
N LYS A 78 -2.43 -15.58 26.71
CA LYS A 78 -3.57 -15.10 27.47
C LYS A 78 -3.18 -13.90 28.29
N TRP A 79 -3.72 -12.74 27.93
CA TRP A 79 -3.50 -11.49 28.63
C TRP A 79 -4.41 -11.37 29.84
N ASN A 80 -3.87 -10.91 30.97
CA ASN A 80 -4.57 -10.88 32.26
C ASN A 80 -5.47 -9.65 32.41
N PHE A 81 -6.41 -9.48 31.49
CA PHE A 81 -7.49 -8.49 31.56
C PHE A 81 -8.69 -8.98 30.77
N LYS A 82 -9.89 -8.45 31.04
CA LYS A 82 -11.10 -8.75 30.28
C LYS A 82 -11.40 -7.63 29.30
N SER A 83 -11.46 -7.95 28.02
CA SER A 83 -11.73 -6.97 26.96
C SER A 83 -13.16 -6.44 26.98
N SER A 84 -14.09 -7.16 27.61
CA SER A 84 -15.47 -6.72 27.86
C SER A 84 -15.56 -5.58 28.89
N GLU A 85 -14.64 -5.55 29.86
CA GLU A 85 -14.56 -4.53 30.92
C GLU A 85 -13.59 -3.39 30.53
N ASP A 86 -12.51 -3.71 29.82
CA ASP A 86 -11.49 -2.75 29.37
C ASP A 86 -11.21 -2.86 27.87
N ARG A 87 -12.17 -2.36 27.08
CA ARG A 87 -12.08 -2.22 25.62
C ARG A 87 -10.89 -1.36 25.18
N VAL A 88 -10.53 -0.34 25.97
CA VAL A 88 -9.46 0.61 25.64
C VAL A 88 -8.11 -0.10 25.60
N THR A 89 -7.84 -0.93 26.60
CA THR A 89 -6.63 -1.77 26.63
C THR A 89 -6.62 -2.76 25.47
N ALA A 90 -7.76 -3.36 25.14
CA ALA A 90 -7.87 -4.24 23.97
C ALA A 90 -7.47 -3.52 22.68
N TYR A 91 -8.03 -2.35 22.37
CA TYR A 91 -7.69 -1.59 21.16
C TYR A 91 -6.20 -1.26 21.05
N LYS A 92 -5.60 -0.81 22.16
CA LYS A 92 -4.16 -0.48 22.19
C LYS A 92 -3.31 -1.71 21.93
N LEU A 93 -3.64 -2.83 22.58
CA LEU A 93 -2.90 -4.08 22.46
C LEU A 93 -3.02 -4.67 21.05
N ILE A 94 -4.22 -4.68 20.46
CA ILE A 94 -4.45 -5.13 19.09
C ILE A 94 -3.59 -4.30 18.13
N ALA A 95 -3.65 -2.97 18.24
CA ALA A 95 -2.87 -2.09 17.37
C ALA A 95 -1.36 -2.30 17.53
N MET A 96 -0.86 -2.35 18.77
CA MET A 96 0.56 -2.60 19.05
C MET A 96 1.05 -3.93 18.47
N LEU A 97 0.30 -5.02 18.66
CA LEU A 97 0.67 -6.35 18.14
C LEU A 97 0.72 -6.36 16.61
N ASN A 98 -0.19 -5.64 15.96
CA ASN A 98 -0.22 -5.56 14.50
C ASN A 98 0.91 -4.69 13.94
N LEU A 99 1.26 -3.58 14.60
CA LEU A 99 2.43 -2.78 14.25
C LEU A 99 3.74 -3.56 14.37
N GLN A 100 3.86 -4.44 15.36
CA GLN A 100 5.07 -5.24 15.58
C GLN A 100 5.21 -6.41 14.61
N ARG A 101 4.10 -6.98 14.14
CA ARG A 101 4.09 -8.27 13.43
C ARG A 101 3.72 -8.16 11.96
N ARG A 102 3.00 -7.12 11.57
CA ARG A 102 2.62 -6.88 10.18
C ARG A 102 3.49 -5.78 9.60
N HIS A 103 3.83 -5.95 8.33
CA HIS A 103 4.39 -4.87 7.53
C HIS A 103 3.19 -4.06 7.05
N LEU A 104 2.75 -3.12 7.88
CA LEU A 104 1.69 -2.18 7.52
C LEU A 104 2.31 -1.03 6.74
N GLU A 105 1.68 -0.65 5.64
CA GLU A 105 2.07 0.54 4.90
C GLU A 105 1.80 1.80 5.71
N LYS A 106 2.52 2.89 5.41
CA LYS A 106 2.43 4.14 6.18
C LYS A 106 1.00 4.67 6.32
N ASN A 107 0.21 4.59 5.25
CA ASN A 107 -1.20 5.00 5.26
C ASN A 107 -2.08 4.09 6.15
N GLU A 108 -1.80 2.78 6.17
CA GLU A 108 -2.52 1.84 7.02
C GLU A 108 -2.21 2.07 8.50
N VAL A 109 -0.95 2.40 8.82
CA VAL A 109 -0.56 2.78 10.18
C VAL A 109 -1.30 4.04 10.64
N LEU A 110 -1.41 5.07 9.79
CA LEU A 110 -2.16 6.28 10.09
C LEU A 110 -3.65 6.00 10.31
N ARG A 111 -4.24 5.15 9.46
CA ARG A 111 -5.64 4.73 9.61
C ARG A 111 -5.87 3.99 10.92
N LEU A 112 -4.96 3.08 11.30
CA LEU A 112 -5.02 2.35 12.57
C LEU A 112 -4.92 3.30 13.77
N ILE A 113 -3.98 4.26 13.76
CA ILE A 113 -3.87 5.29 14.82
C ILE A 113 -5.19 6.05 14.97
N ARG A 114 -5.80 6.45 13.84
CA ARG A 114 -7.08 7.14 13.84
C ARG A 114 -8.19 6.28 14.43
N GLU A 115 -8.36 5.04 13.96
CA GLU A 115 -9.43 4.16 14.45
C GLU A 115 -9.32 3.91 15.95
N VAL A 116 -8.12 3.68 16.47
CA VAL A 116 -7.86 3.57 17.90
C VAL A 116 -8.25 4.87 18.63
N ALA A 117 -7.85 6.03 18.09
CA ALA A 117 -8.20 7.33 18.66
C ALA A 117 -9.73 7.55 18.73
N GLU A 118 -10.47 7.26 17.66
CA GLU A 118 -11.94 7.39 17.60
C GLU A 118 -12.62 6.49 18.63
N LYS A 119 -12.19 5.23 18.71
CA LYS A 119 -12.79 4.25 19.62
C LYS A 119 -12.54 4.63 21.09
N ILE A 120 -11.34 5.08 21.44
CA ILE A 120 -11.02 5.56 22.78
C ILE A 120 -11.84 6.81 23.12
N GLU A 121 -11.96 7.75 22.18
CA GLU A 121 -12.73 8.98 22.40
C GLU A 121 -14.22 8.68 22.58
N LYS A 122 -14.80 7.80 21.76
CA LYS A 122 -16.20 7.37 21.84
C LYS A 122 -16.52 6.74 23.20
N LEU A 123 -15.67 5.83 23.69
CA LEU A 123 -15.82 5.23 25.01
C LEU A 123 -15.71 6.28 26.14
N SER A 124 -14.79 7.22 26.01
CA SER A 124 -14.64 8.29 27.02
C SER A 124 -15.87 9.20 27.11
N LYS A 125 -16.56 9.45 25.99
CA LYS A 125 -17.80 10.24 25.93
C LYS A 125 -19.00 9.46 26.48
N GLN A 126 -19.09 8.17 26.18
CA GLN A 126 -20.13 7.29 26.72
C GLN A 126 -20.06 7.20 28.25
N ASN A 127 -18.87 7.00 28.81
CA ASN A 127 -18.67 6.94 30.26
C ASN A 127 -19.00 8.27 30.96
N LYS A 128 -18.73 9.41 30.32
CA LYS A 128 -19.13 10.72 30.85
C LYS A 128 -20.64 10.90 30.84
N SER A 129 -21.32 10.47 29.78
CA SER A 129 -22.77 10.61 29.64
C SER A 129 -23.53 9.73 30.64
N GLN A 130 -23.05 8.50 30.88
CA GLN A 130 -23.64 7.60 31.88
C GLN A 130 -23.46 8.11 33.33
N ASN A 131 -22.37 8.83 33.62
CA ASN A 131 -22.16 9.43 34.95
C ASN A 131 -23.06 10.64 35.23
N PHE A 132 -23.67 11.27 34.21
CA PHE A 132 -24.60 12.38 34.40
C PHE A 132 -26.05 11.92 34.69
N GLU A 133 -26.43 10.70 34.31
CA GLU A 133 -27.78 10.16 34.56
C GLU A 133 -27.96 9.53 35.95
N GLN A 134 -26.91 9.47 36.78
CA GLN A 134 -26.93 8.83 38.11
C GLN A 134 -26.73 9.79 39.28
N ILE A 135 -27.13 11.06 39.17
CA ILE A 135 -27.24 11.96 40.33
C ILE A 135 -28.72 12.12 40.72
N PRO A 136 -29.23 11.39 41.74
CA PRO A 136 -30.48 11.75 42.37
C PRO A 136 -30.19 12.69 43.54
N THR A 137 -30.41 14.00 43.34
CA THR A 137 -30.62 14.89 44.49
C THR A 137 -31.66 15.94 44.19
N GLN A 138 -32.77 15.81 44.91
CA GLN A 138 -33.76 16.84 45.16
C GLN A 138 -33.12 18.04 45.87
N VAL A 139 -33.82 19.19 45.77
CA VAL A 139 -33.66 20.45 46.54
C VAL A 139 -32.52 21.34 45.99
N ASP A 140 -32.71 22.56 45.48
CA ASP A 140 -33.72 23.58 45.75
C ASP A 140 -33.96 24.54 44.57
N ARG A 141 -35.10 25.23 44.62
CA ARG A 141 -35.69 26.10 43.60
C ARG A 141 -34.99 27.46 43.41
N ASN A 142 -35.22 28.05 42.23
CA ASN A 142 -35.12 29.48 41.83
C ASN A 142 -33.71 30.02 41.55
N LEU A 143 -33.34 30.72 40.47
CA LEU A 143 -33.89 31.40 39.28
C LEU A 143 -32.69 31.38 38.28
N GLU A 144 -32.77 31.27 36.95
CA GLU A 144 -33.46 32.16 36.02
C GLU A 144 -33.35 31.56 34.59
N MET A 145 -34.47 31.61 33.88
CA MET A 145 -34.66 31.26 32.46
C MET A 145 -33.76 32.03 31.51
N GLN A 146 -33.15 31.35 30.53
CA GLN A 146 -33.26 31.74 29.12
C GLN A 146 -33.31 30.51 28.18
N ASN A 147 -34.55 30.22 27.79
CA ASN A 147 -35.06 29.66 26.52
C ASN A 147 -34.34 28.48 25.84
N GLU A 148 -34.96 27.32 26.08
CA GLU A 148 -35.10 26.20 25.15
C GLU A 148 -35.73 26.62 23.81
N LYS A 149 -35.27 25.98 22.73
CA LYS A 149 -36.16 25.19 21.86
C LYS A 149 -35.38 24.02 21.27
N ASN A 150 -35.33 22.96 22.08
CA ASN A 150 -35.21 21.59 21.61
C ASN A 150 -36.53 21.18 20.95
N THR A 151 -36.46 20.64 19.74
CA THR A 151 -37.41 19.65 19.26
C THR A 151 -36.69 18.31 19.20
N LEU A 152 -36.85 17.54 20.28
CA LEU A 152 -36.67 16.10 20.30
C LEU A 152 -37.57 15.49 19.21
N THR A 153 -36.95 14.81 18.25
CA THR A 153 -37.64 13.77 17.49
C THR A 153 -36.85 12.48 17.66
N SER A 154 -37.37 11.62 18.52
CA SER A 154 -36.97 10.23 18.67
C SER A 154 -37.32 9.47 17.39
N GLN A 155 -36.42 9.46 16.41
CA GLN A 155 -36.49 8.59 15.23
C GLN A 155 -35.10 8.54 14.59
N SER A 156 -34.32 7.52 14.95
CA SER A 156 -33.33 6.82 14.10
C SER A 156 -32.36 6.04 14.99
N ILE A 157 -32.87 4.96 15.58
CA ILE A 157 -32.06 3.78 15.88
C ILE A 157 -32.07 2.98 14.57
N LEU A 158 -31.41 3.48 13.53
CA LEU A 158 -31.11 2.74 12.30
C LEU A 158 -30.10 3.50 11.41
N GLU A 159 -28.93 3.86 11.92
CA GLU A 159 -27.80 4.32 11.10
C GLU A 159 -26.52 3.57 11.46
N SER A 160 -26.54 2.26 11.24
CA SER A 160 -25.33 1.51 10.93
C SER A 160 -24.89 1.88 9.50
N ASN A 161 -23.75 2.58 9.38
CA ASN A 161 -22.77 2.55 8.26
C ASN A 161 -22.20 3.89 7.74
N THR A 162 -22.30 5.02 8.45
CA THR A 162 -21.59 6.27 8.07
C THR A 162 -20.91 7.01 9.24
N GLU A 163 -20.12 6.31 10.06
CA GLU A 163 -19.45 6.88 11.25
C GLU A 163 -18.03 7.47 11.01
N THR A 164 -17.58 7.73 9.78
CA THR A 164 -16.20 8.22 9.51
C THR A 164 -16.00 9.75 9.53
N ASN A 165 -17.02 10.53 9.91
CA ASN A 165 -17.06 11.99 9.69
C ASN A 165 -16.60 12.87 10.87
N THR A 166 -16.02 12.32 11.94
CA THR A 166 -15.55 13.14 13.07
C THR A 166 -14.17 13.72 12.80
N LYS A 167 -14.04 15.05 12.80
CA LYS A 167 -12.74 15.73 12.79
C LYS A 167 -11.94 15.32 14.03
N ILE A 168 -10.90 14.52 13.84
CA ILE A 168 -9.99 14.16 14.92
C ILE A 168 -8.93 15.23 15.14
N SER A 169 -8.71 15.59 16.41
CA SER A 169 -7.63 16.47 16.84
C SER A 169 -6.27 15.78 16.78
N TYR A 170 -5.24 16.55 16.37
CA TYR A 170 -3.83 16.17 16.45
C TYR A 170 -3.44 15.60 17.82
N ASN A 171 -3.91 16.21 18.91
CA ASN A 171 -3.56 15.75 20.26
C ASN A 171 -4.10 14.35 20.55
N THR A 172 -5.29 14.02 20.03
CA THR A 172 -5.88 12.68 20.17
C THR A 172 -5.06 11.65 19.39
N LEU A 173 -4.66 11.96 18.15
CA LEU A 173 -3.79 11.09 17.35
C LEU A 173 -2.42 10.92 17.99
N LYS A 174 -1.82 11.99 18.51
CA LYS A 174 -0.52 11.97 19.17
C LYS A 174 -0.55 11.03 20.37
N LYS A 175 -1.57 11.16 21.23
CA LYS A 175 -1.74 10.26 22.37
C LYS A 175 -1.91 8.80 21.94
N ALA A 176 -2.74 8.53 20.92
CA ALA A 176 -2.94 7.18 20.42
C ALA A 176 -1.63 6.59 19.84
N ARG A 177 -0.89 7.36 19.04
CA ARG A 177 0.43 6.98 18.49
C ARG A 177 1.40 6.59 19.59
N GLU A 178 1.51 7.40 20.65
CA GLU A 178 2.39 7.17 21.79
C GLU A 178 2.00 5.89 22.55
N GLU A 179 0.70 5.69 22.79
CA GLU A 179 0.19 4.55 23.54
C GLU A 179 0.32 3.21 22.81
N ILE A 180 0.23 3.20 21.47
CA ILE A 180 0.39 1.98 20.65
C ILE A 180 1.83 1.75 20.18
N GLY A 181 2.72 2.73 20.39
CA GLY A 181 4.14 2.63 20.02
C GLY A 181 4.45 2.79 18.53
N ALA A 182 3.63 3.53 17.78
CA ALA A 182 3.84 3.78 16.34
C ALA A 182 4.96 4.83 16.11
N LYS A 183 6.22 4.42 16.28
CA LYS A 183 7.38 5.33 16.23
C LYS A 183 7.66 5.90 14.84
N ASP A 184 7.39 5.14 13.79
CA ASP A 184 7.73 5.48 12.39
C ASP A 184 6.88 6.60 11.80
N VAL A 185 5.75 6.92 12.42
CA VAL A 185 4.90 8.06 12.03
C VAL A 185 5.43 9.33 12.70
N SER A 186 5.79 10.35 11.92
CA SER A 186 6.31 11.61 12.49
C SER A 186 5.20 12.50 13.10
N GLU A 187 5.58 13.50 13.90
CA GLU A 187 4.60 14.52 14.34
C GLU A 187 4.02 15.31 13.16
N TRP A 188 4.84 15.58 12.14
CA TRP A 188 4.40 16.23 10.91
C TRP A 188 3.33 15.40 10.20
N ASP A 189 3.49 14.08 10.14
CA ASP A 189 2.48 13.20 9.54
C ASP A 189 1.15 13.29 10.30
N LEU A 190 1.17 13.30 11.63
CA LEU A 190 -0.05 13.43 12.44
C LEU A 190 -0.73 14.79 12.30
N GLN A 191 0.04 15.88 12.26
CA GLN A 191 -0.51 17.24 12.05
C GLN A 191 -1.15 17.36 10.67
N THR A 192 -0.45 16.84 9.66
CA THR A 192 -0.89 16.79 8.28
C THR A 192 -2.18 15.98 8.14
N TYR A 193 -2.20 14.78 8.71
CA TYR A 193 -3.33 13.87 8.70
C TYR A 193 -4.56 14.46 9.45
N SER A 194 -4.32 15.13 10.59
CA SER A 194 -5.38 15.87 11.30
C SER A 194 -5.91 17.06 10.48
N SER A 195 -5.05 17.75 9.73
CA SER A 195 -5.45 18.90 8.91
C SER A 195 -6.36 18.47 7.75
N ILE A 196 -5.99 17.42 7.01
CA ILE A 196 -6.82 16.90 5.91
C ILE A 196 -8.15 16.30 6.40
N SER A 197 -8.27 15.97 7.69
CA SER A 197 -9.51 15.48 8.30
C SER A 197 -10.63 16.54 8.30
N GLU A 198 -10.34 17.80 7.98
CA GLU A 198 -11.36 18.82 7.66
C GLU A 198 -12.22 18.42 6.46
N PHE A 199 -11.67 17.62 5.54
CA PHE A 199 -12.37 17.03 4.41
C PHE A 199 -12.32 15.49 4.55
N PRO A 200 -13.31 14.85 5.22
CA PRO A 200 -13.28 13.42 5.49
C PRO A 200 -13.09 12.55 4.24
N TRP A 201 -13.64 12.98 3.10
CA TRP A 201 -13.46 12.27 1.83
C TRP A 201 -12.03 12.35 1.29
N LEU A 202 -11.27 13.42 1.57
CA LEU A 202 -9.87 13.55 1.16
C LEU A 202 -8.99 12.65 2.03
N ARG A 203 -9.26 12.62 3.34
CA ARG A 203 -8.66 11.69 4.28
C ARG A 203 -8.94 10.23 3.87
N GLN A 204 -10.16 9.92 3.44
CA GLN A 204 -10.52 8.57 2.99
C GLN A 204 -9.67 8.11 1.81
N LEU A 205 -9.31 9.00 0.87
CA LEU A 205 -8.40 8.64 -0.23
C LEU A 205 -7.00 8.22 0.26
N VAL A 206 -6.55 8.77 1.38
CA VAL A 206 -5.30 8.34 2.05
C VAL A 206 -5.51 6.98 2.73
N ASP A 207 -6.63 6.80 3.45
CA ASP A 207 -6.97 5.55 4.15
C ASP A 207 -7.12 4.35 3.21
N ASP A 208 -7.59 4.61 1.99
CA ASP A 208 -7.76 3.64 0.91
C ASP A 208 -6.47 3.45 0.08
N SER A 209 -5.38 4.14 0.45
CA SER A 209 -4.11 4.15 -0.29
C SER A 209 -4.23 4.58 -1.76
N LYS A 210 -5.28 5.35 -2.11
CA LYS A 210 -5.46 5.91 -3.45
C LYS A 210 -4.51 7.09 -3.72
N ILE A 211 -4.10 7.80 -2.67
CA ILE A 211 -3.10 8.87 -2.73
C ILE A 211 -2.21 8.85 -1.49
N SER A 212 -0.99 9.39 -1.60
CA SER A 212 -0.10 9.55 -0.44
C SER A 212 -0.59 10.68 0.49
N LEU A 213 -0.18 10.63 1.76
CA LEU A 213 -0.45 11.71 2.72
C LEU A 213 0.06 13.07 2.23
N LYS A 214 1.26 13.10 1.63
CA LYS A 214 1.88 14.32 1.10
C LYS A 214 1.01 14.93 0.00
N THR A 215 0.57 14.10 -0.93
CA THR A 215 -0.31 14.51 -2.03
C THR A 215 -1.65 15.07 -1.51
N ALA A 216 -2.27 14.37 -0.55
CA ALA A 216 -3.51 14.85 0.07
C ALA A 216 -3.31 16.21 0.76
N TYR A 217 -2.18 16.40 1.43
CA TYR A 217 -1.87 17.67 2.08
C TYR A 217 -1.60 18.81 1.11
N ASP A 218 -0.92 18.54 -0.01
CA ASP A 218 -0.70 19.55 -1.04
C ASP A 218 -2.03 20.01 -1.65
N LEU A 219 -2.96 19.07 -1.90
CA LEU A 219 -4.34 19.39 -2.32
C LEU A 219 -5.05 20.23 -1.26
N TYR A 220 -4.96 19.85 0.01
CA TYR A 220 -5.53 20.61 1.12
C TYR A 220 -4.95 22.02 1.21
N ARG A 221 -3.64 22.19 1.13
CA ARG A 221 -2.96 23.47 1.30
C ARG A 221 -3.17 24.41 0.11
N LYS A 222 -3.05 23.90 -1.12
CA LYS A 222 -3.07 24.72 -2.34
C LYS A 222 -4.48 24.95 -2.89
N ALA A 223 -5.42 24.03 -2.66
CA ALA A 223 -6.76 24.10 -3.22
C ALA A 223 -7.88 24.17 -2.16
N LYS A 224 -7.55 24.50 -0.89
CA LYS A 224 -8.50 24.48 0.25
C LYS A 224 -9.87 25.08 -0.07
N ASP A 225 -9.89 26.30 -0.59
CA ASP A 225 -11.11 27.05 -0.87
C ASP A 225 -11.97 26.42 -1.99
N LYS A 226 -11.33 25.62 -2.85
CA LYS A 226 -11.95 24.95 -3.99
C LYS A 226 -12.38 23.53 -3.64
N LEU A 227 -11.78 22.90 -2.62
CA LEU A 227 -12.13 21.55 -2.20
C LEU A 227 -13.62 21.41 -1.81
N GLN A 228 -14.24 22.44 -1.23
CA GLN A 228 -15.70 22.41 -1.00
C GLN A 228 -16.49 22.32 -2.30
N LYS A 229 -16.12 23.07 -3.34
CA LYS A 229 -16.78 22.99 -4.65
C LYS A 229 -16.50 21.64 -5.31
N ILE A 230 -15.27 21.15 -5.25
CA ILE A 230 -14.88 19.81 -5.75
C ILE A 230 -15.68 18.71 -5.04
N SER A 231 -16.03 18.89 -3.76
CA SER A 231 -16.82 17.91 -3.01
C SER A 231 -18.23 17.70 -3.58
N SER A 232 -18.77 18.71 -4.28
CA SER A 232 -20.09 18.66 -4.91
C SER A 232 -20.11 17.98 -6.29
N LEU A 233 -18.93 17.69 -6.87
CA LEU A 233 -18.83 16.93 -8.10
C LEU A 233 -19.28 15.48 -7.89
N PRO A 234 -19.79 14.80 -8.95
CA PRO A 234 -20.07 13.37 -8.91
C PRO A 234 -18.86 12.57 -8.41
N LYS A 235 -19.09 11.52 -7.62
CA LYS A 235 -18.01 10.72 -7.00
C LYS A 235 -16.94 10.29 -8.00
N TYR A 236 -17.35 9.82 -9.18
CA TYR A 236 -16.45 9.38 -10.24
C TYR A 236 -15.56 10.52 -10.75
N GLU A 237 -16.14 11.67 -11.10
CA GLU A 237 -15.40 12.85 -11.58
C GLU A 237 -14.45 13.41 -10.51
N ARG A 238 -14.91 13.44 -9.26
CA ARG A 238 -14.10 13.86 -8.12
C ARG A 238 -12.92 12.92 -7.91
N GLU A 239 -13.14 11.61 -7.98
CA GLU A 239 -12.06 10.63 -7.85
C GLU A 239 -11.04 10.79 -8.99
N GLN A 240 -11.48 10.84 -10.24
CA GLN A 240 -10.58 11.08 -11.38
C GLN A 240 -9.72 12.34 -11.19
N LEU A 241 -10.32 13.43 -10.71
CA LEU A 241 -9.63 14.70 -10.53
C LEU A 241 -8.57 14.66 -9.41
N LEU A 242 -8.70 13.75 -8.43
CA LEU A 242 -7.85 13.74 -7.23
C LEU A 242 -6.88 12.56 -7.19
N THR A 243 -7.23 11.43 -7.81
CA THR A 243 -6.43 10.20 -7.79
C THR A 243 -5.52 10.06 -9.00
N THR A 244 -5.87 10.66 -10.15
CA THR A 244 -5.00 10.66 -11.33
C THR A 244 -3.95 11.76 -11.27
N LYS A 245 -2.79 11.52 -11.87
CA LYS A 245 -1.69 12.48 -11.92
C LYS A 245 -2.11 13.76 -12.65
N GLU A 246 -2.76 13.64 -13.81
CA GLU A 246 -3.22 14.78 -14.59
C GLU A 246 -4.38 15.50 -13.93
N GLY A 247 -5.31 14.76 -13.30
CA GLY A 247 -6.36 15.35 -12.49
C GLY A 247 -5.80 16.25 -11.40
N ARG A 248 -4.83 15.74 -10.63
CA ARG A 248 -4.16 16.53 -9.58
C ARG A 248 -3.47 17.76 -10.14
N LYS A 249 -2.83 17.63 -11.31
CA LYS A 249 -2.21 18.77 -12.00
C LYS A 249 -3.24 19.86 -12.32
N ILE A 250 -4.45 19.47 -12.72
CA ILE A 250 -5.54 20.43 -12.94
C ILE A 250 -5.86 21.18 -11.66
N VAL A 251 -6.02 20.47 -10.55
CA VAL A 251 -6.34 21.07 -9.24
C VAL A 251 -5.24 21.99 -8.73
N LEU A 252 -3.98 21.61 -8.91
CA LEU A 252 -2.83 22.28 -8.31
C LEU A 252 -2.23 23.40 -9.18
N GLU A 253 -2.34 23.30 -10.50
CA GLU A 253 -1.58 24.16 -11.43
C GLU A 253 -2.46 24.84 -12.49
N ARG A 254 -3.65 24.31 -12.81
CA ARG A 254 -4.47 24.79 -13.95
C ARG A 254 -5.85 25.25 -13.50
N ASP A 255 -5.86 26.42 -12.88
CA ASP A 255 -7.10 27.04 -12.41
C ASP A 255 -8.08 27.39 -13.54
N ASP A 256 -7.53 27.68 -14.73
CA ASP A 256 -8.31 27.90 -15.95
C ASP A 256 -9.20 26.70 -16.30
N LEU A 257 -8.65 25.48 -16.19
CA LEU A 257 -9.38 24.24 -16.46
C LEU A 257 -10.26 23.85 -15.27
N LEU A 258 -9.77 24.01 -14.05
CA LEU A 258 -10.53 23.70 -12.84
C LEU A 258 -11.81 24.53 -12.77
N GLN A 259 -11.76 25.83 -13.06
CA GLN A 259 -12.95 26.68 -13.01
C GLN A 259 -13.99 26.27 -14.07
N LEU A 260 -13.56 25.84 -15.26
CA LEU A 260 -14.48 25.33 -16.29
C LEU A 260 -15.16 24.02 -15.86
N ILE A 261 -14.45 23.15 -15.15
CA ILE A 261 -15.02 21.93 -14.56
C ILE A 261 -16.04 22.30 -13.47
N LEU A 262 -15.67 23.19 -12.55
CA LEU A 262 -16.54 23.60 -11.44
C LEU A 262 -17.78 24.37 -11.91
N ASP A 263 -17.70 25.06 -13.05
CA ASP A 263 -18.84 25.73 -13.71
C ASP A 263 -19.69 24.77 -14.57
N HIS A 264 -19.36 23.47 -14.60
CA HIS A 264 -19.98 22.45 -15.46
C HIS A 264 -19.91 22.77 -16.97
N LYS A 265 -18.91 23.55 -17.40
CA LYS A 265 -18.67 23.91 -18.80
C LYS A 265 -17.72 22.95 -19.51
N MET A 266 -17.05 22.07 -18.75
CA MET A 266 -16.10 21.09 -19.26
C MET A 266 -16.17 19.81 -18.41
N ALA A 267 -16.16 18.65 -19.05
CA ALA A 267 -16.06 17.38 -18.33
C ALA A 267 -14.63 17.14 -17.82
N VAL A 268 -14.48 16.46 -16.68
CA VAL A 268 -13.16 16.15 -16.10
C VAL A 268 -12.29 15.36 -17.08
N SER A 269 -12.85 14.38 -17.79
CA SER A 269 -12.14 13.58 -18.80
C SER A 269 -11.60 14.42 -19.96
N GLN A 270 -12.34 15.44 -20.39
CA GLN A 270 -11.90 16.36 -21.45
C GLN A 270 -10.71 17.21 -20.98
N ALA A 271 -10.77 17.71 -19.75
CA ALA A 271 -9.68 18.48 -19.16
C ALA A 271 -8.41 17.63 -18.98
N ILE A 272 -8.55 16.38 -18.51
CA ILE A 272 -7.45 15.42 -18.38
C ILE A 272 -6.82 15.14 -19.74
N ASN A 273 -7.64 14.84 -20.76
CA ASN A 273 -7.12 14.61 -22.11
C ASN A 273 -6.36 15.81 -22.67
N LYS A 274 -6.83 17.03 -22.39
CA LYS A 274 -6.13 18.26 -22.77
C LYS A 274 -4.73 18.32 -22.15
N ILE A 275 -4.60 18.06 -20.85
CA ILE A 275 -3.29 17.98 -20.18
C ILE A 275 -2.40 16.90 -20.81
N LYS A 276 -2.93 15.69 -21.02
CA LYS A 276 -2.18 14.59 -21.66
C LYS A 276 -1.66 14.98 -23.04
N THR A 277 -2.47 15.66 -23.85
CA THR A 277 -2.04 16.13 -25.19
C THR A 277 -0.99 17.24 -25.12
N GLU A 278 -1.13 18.21 -24.21
CA GLU A 278 -0.17 19.28 -24.02
C GLU A 278 1.20 18.74 -23.57
N GLU A 279 1.22 17.74 -22.68
CA GLU A 279 2.46 17.10 -22.24
C GLU A 279 3.14 16.29 -23.35
N LYS A 280 2.38 15.52 -24.14
CA LYS A 280 2.91 14.81 -25.31
C LYS A 280 3.56 15.78 -26.30
N LEU A 281 2.90 16.91 -26.58
CA LEU A 281 3.44 17.96 -27.46
C LEU A 281 4.66 18.66 -26.88
N ALA A 282 4.74 18.85 -25.57
CA ALA A 282 5.91 19.43 -24.90
C ALA A 282 7.11 18.48 -24.96
N ARG A 283 6.90 17.17 -24.78
CA ARG A 283 7.95 16.15 -24.90
C ARG A 283 8.48 16.05 -26.34
N SER A 284 7.60 16.05 -27.34
CA SER A 284 8.01 16.01 -28.75
C SER A 284 8.80 17.24 -29.19
N LYS A 285 8.52 18.41 -28.60
CA LYS A 285 9.29 19.65 -28.84
C LYS A 285 10.65 19.66 -28.14
N LYS A 286 10.77 19.02 -26.98
CA LYS A 286 12.07 18.85 -26.28
C LYS A 286 12.98 17.84 -27.00
N SER A 287 12.44 16.79 -27.61
CA SER A 287 13.21 15.80 -28.37
C SER A 287 13.66 16.28 -29.75
N SER A 288 13.04 17.34 -30.31
CA SER A 288 13.34 17.85 -31.65
C SER A 288 14.30 19.05 -31.69
N LYS A 289 14.96 19.40 -30.57
CA LYS A 289 15.91 20.52 -30.54
C LYS A 289 17.31 20.02 -31.00
N PRO A 290 17.86 20.48 -32.14
CA PRO A 290 19.20 20.09 -32.56
C PRO A 290 20.24 20.67 -31.60
N ARG A 291 21.19 19.84 -31.16
CA ARG A 291 22.36 20.23 -30.36
C ARG A 291 23.30 21.03 -31.27
N ALA A 292 23.14 22.34 -31.32
CA ALA A 292 24.12 23.24 -31.93
C ALA A 292 25.24 23.50 -30.90
N LYS A 293 26.46 23.16 -31.31
CA LYS A 293 27.72 23.60 -30.68
C LYS A 293 27.87 25.10 -30.88
N GLU A 294 28.21 25.81 -29.82
CA GLU A 294 29.03 27.03 -29.88
C GLU A 294 29.82 27.11 -28.55
N GLU A 295 31.14 26.97 -28.69
CA GLU A 295 32.16 27.31 -27.70
C GLU A 295 32.56 28.78 -27.95
N GLU A 296 32.55 29.64 -26.91
CA GLU A 296 33.72 30.38 -26.38
C GLU A 296 33.32 31.59 -25.49
N GLU A 297 33.88 31.53 -24.28
CA GLU A 297 34.50 32.59 -23.44
C GLU A 297 33.68 33.73 -22.76
N ASP A 298 33.62 33.58 -21.42
CA ASP A 298 33.96 34.50 -20.32
C ASP A 298 33.30 35.88 -20.15
N ALA A 299 32.59 36.05 -19.01
CA ALA A 299 33.05 36.90 -17.90
C ALA A 299 32.12 36.78 -16.66
N GLU A 300 32.76 36.66 -15.50
CA GLU A 300 32.24 36.52 -14.13
C GLU A 300 31.21 37.59 -13.70
N THR A 301 30.22 37.21 -12.88
CA THR A 301 30.14 37.63 -11.45
C THR A 301 29.01 36.91 -10.70
N ASP A 302 29.30 36.61 -9.43
CA ASP A 302 28.57 35.85 -8.42
C ASP A 302 27.08 36.24 -8.22
N GLU A 303 26.24 35.24 -7.88
CA GLU A 303 25.53 35.19 -6.59
C GLU A 303 24.66 33.90 -6.45
N GLU A 304 24.92 33.16 -5.37
CA GLU A 304 24.02 32.26 -4.62
C GLU A 304 23.45 30.97 -5.28
N GLU A 305 24.20 29.87 -5.13
CA GLU A 305 23.67 28.49 -5.28
C GLU A 305 22.94 28.02 -4.00
N GLU A 306 21.61 28.02 -4.04
CA GLU A 306 20.78 27.13 -3.21
C GLU A 306 20.70 25.75 -3.88
N ILE A 307 21.23 24.73 -3.21
CA ILE A 307 21.23 23.32 -3.63
C ILE A 307 19.83 22.74 -3.36
N GLU A 308 18.97 22.69 -4.37
CA GLU A 308 17.81 21.78 -4.40
C GLU A 308 18.25 20.41 -4.93
N SER A 309 18.27 19.41 -4.04
CA SER A 309 18.44 18.01 -4.41
C SER A 309 17.12 17.42 -4.91
N GLU A 310 16.98 17.32 -6.23
CA GLU A 310 15.90 16.57 -6.89
C GLU A 310 16.08 15.05 -6.66
N GLY A 311 15.31 14.50 -5.71
CA GLY A 311 15.05 13.08 -5.61
C GLY A 311 13.70 12.76 -6.27
N GLU A 312 13.71 12.47 -7.58
CA GLU A 312 12.56 11.92 -8.30
C GLU A 312 12.21 10.52 -7.77
N GLN A 313 11.14 10.42 -6.97
CA GLN A 313 10.46 9.15 -6.75
C GLN A 313 9.32 9.01 -7.76
N ARG A 314 9.49 8.08 -8.70
CA ARG A 314 8.45 7.61 -9.62
C ARG A 314 7.35 6.90 -8.82
N GLU A 315 6.17 7.51 -8.77
CA GLU A 315 4.92 6.85 -8.40
C GLU A 315 4.31 6.23 -9.67
N ASP A 316 4.60 4.95 -9.94
CA ASP A 316 3.88 4.15 -10.93
C ASP A 316 2.80 3.32 -10.22
N SER A 317 1.55 3.70 -10.39
CA SER A 317 0.37 2.87 -10.17
C SER A 317 -0.80 3.49 -10.93
N GLU A 318 -0.80 3.30 -12.25
CA GLU A 318 -2.00 3.50 -13.07
C GLU A 318 -2.76 2.17 -13.12
N SER A 319 -3.95 2.18 -12.51
CA SER A 319 -4.97 1.15 -12.73
C SER A 319 -5.79 1.55 -13.96
N ASP A 320 -5.75 0.74 -15.01
CA ASP A 320 -6.57 0.94 -16.19
C ASP A 320 -8.03 0.50 -15.92
N GLU A 321 -8.94 1.48 -15.94
CA GLU A 321 -10.38 1.27 -16.08
C GLU A 321 -10.77 1.33 -17.56
N TYR A 322 -11.27 0.19 -18.06
CA TYR A 322 -11.79 -0.11 -19.39
C TYR A 322 -12.97 0.79 -19.84
N PRO A 323 -13.12 1.00 -21.17
CA PRO A 323 -14.40 1.12 -21.83
C PRO A 323 -14.68 -0.01 -22.83
N PHE A 324 -15.81 -0.68 -22.58
CA PHE A 324 -16.68 -1.59 -23.33
C PHE A 324 -16.61 -1.67 -24.90
N VAL A 325 -16.64 -2.92 -25.39
CA VAL A 325 -17.24 -3.51 -26.62
C VAL A 325 -16.61 -3.22 -27.99
N GLU A 326 -15.96 -4.25 -28.58
CA GLU A 326 -16.24 -4.71 -29.97
C GLU A 326 -15.53 -6.02 -30.44
N ASP A 327 -14.67 -6.70 -29.67
CA ASP A 327 -13.85 -7.82 -30.24
C ASP A 327 -14.16 -9.25 -29.74
N TRP A 328 -15.43 -9.60 -29.54
CA TRP A 328 -15.84 -10.96 -29.11
C TRP A 328 -15.99 -12.01 -30.23
N GLU A 329 -15.44 -11.80 -31.44
CA GLU A 329 -15.71 -12.69 -32.59
C GLU A 329 -14.51 -13.24 -33.36
N ARG A 330 -13.27 -13.23 -32.81
CA ARG A 330 -12.10 -13.66 -33.61
C ARG A 330 -11.12 -14.69 -33.03
N ILE A 331 -11.31 -15.19 -31.81
CA ILE A 331 -10.38 -16.16 -31.19
C ILE A 331 -11.06 -17.51 -30.97
N ASN A 332 -11.44 -18.17 -32.06
CA ASN A 332 -11.94 -19.55 -32.00
C ASN A 332 -11.47 -20.41 -33.19
N LYS A 333 -10.27 -20.14 -33.73
CA LYS A 333 -9.83 -20.82 -34.95
C LYS A 333 -8.37 -21.27 -35.07
N GLU A 334 -7.51 -21.11 -34.07
CA GLU A 334 -6.12 -21.58 -34.20
C GLU A 334 -5.62 -22.33 -32.95
N GLU A 335 -6.39 -23.34 -32.53
CA GLU A 335 -5.99 -24.31 -31.49
C GLU A 335 -5.77 -25.72 -32.07
N LYS A 336 -5.09 -25.83 -33.22
CA LYS A 336 -4.66 -27.12 -33.77
C LYS A 336 -3.28 -27.02 -34.42
N GLU A 337 -2.41 -27.96 -34.03
CA GLU A 337 -1.01 -28.19 -34.44
C GLU A 337 0.01 -27.48 -33.53
N LYS A 338 0.91 -28.11 -32.76
CA LYS A 338 1.48 -29.46 -32.79
C LYS A 338 2.02 -29.85 -31.40
N GLN A 339 1.71 -31.07 -30.98
CA GLN A 339 2.50 -31.83 -30.02
C GLN A 339 3.82 -32.29 -30.68
N LEU A 340 4.92 -32.38 -29.90
CA LEU A 340 5.84 -33.54 -29.84
C LEU A 340 7.07 -33.23 -28.96
N THR A 341 7.25 -34.04 -27.93
CA THR A 341 8.50 -34.27 -27.15
C THR A 341 9.08 -35.65 -27.54
N PRO A 342 10.24 -36.12 -26.99
CA PRO A 342 11.54 -35.48 -26.72
C PRO A 342 12.73 -36.36 -27.22
N GLN A 343 13.99 -35.87 -27.22
CA GLN A 343 15.16 -36.76 -27.07
C GLN A 343 16.42 -36.05 -26.52
N PHE A 344 17.07 -36.76 -25.60
CA PHE A 344 18.34 -36.48 -24.91
C PHE A 344 19.55 -36.73 -25.83
N ASN A 345 20.57 -35.87 -25.79
CA ASN A 345 21.97 -36.23 -25.47
C ASN A 345 22.92 -35.03 -25.57
N GLY A 346 23.82 -34.93 -24.60
CA GLY A 346 24.85 -33.87 -24.57
C GLY A 346 26.05 -34.18 -25.45
N GLN A 347 26.70 -33.12 -25.91
CA GLN A 347 28.16 -33.04 -25.96
C GLN A 347 28.60 -31.59 -26.16
N VAL A 348 29.50 -31.18 -25.28
CA VAL A 348 30.31 -29.97 -25.30
C VAL A 348 31.34 -30.07 -26.44
N LEU A 349 31.44 -29.06 -27.31
CA LEU A 349 32.70 -28.34 -27.61
C LEU A 349 32.51 -27.21 -28.63
N VAL A 350 32.55 -25.98 -28.12
CA VAL A 350 33.33 -24.80 -28.53
C VAL A 350 33.75 -24.70 -30.01
N LYS A 351 33.33 -23.59 -30.64
CA LYS A 351 34.19 -22.59 -31.31
C LYS A 351 33.33 -21.44 -31.85
N GLN A 352 33.41 -20.24 -31.25
CA GLN A 352 33.79 -19.04 -32.00
C GLN A 352 34.08 -17.84 -31.10
N GLU A 353 35.35 -17.40 -31.21
CA GLU A 353 35.88 -16.03 -31.09
C GLU A 353 35.64 -15.27 -29.78
N ILE A 354 36.56 -15.57 -28.87
CA ILE A 354 36.84 -14.84 -27.65
C ILE A 354 37.77 -13.67 -27.97
N SER A 355 37.28 -12.43 -27.93
CA SER A 355 38.12 -11.29 -27.54
C SER A 355 38.12 -11.26 -26.01
N GLU A 356 39.08 -11.99 -25.45
CA GLU A 356 39.29 -12.24 -24.02
C GLU A 356 39.62 -10.93 -23.30
N SER A 357 38.60 -10.24 -22.79
CA SER A 357 38.81 -9.21 -21.78
C SER A 357 39.19 -9.90 -20.47
N LYS A 358 40.38 -9.60 -19.96
CA LYS A 358 40.98 -10.12 -18.71
C LYS A 358 40.06 -10.22 -17.49
N GLY A 359 38.89 -9.57 -17.47
CA GLY A 359 37.92 -9.64 -16.37
C GLY A 359 37.04 -10.90 -16.29
N GLN A 360 36.91 -11.71 -17.35
CA GLN A 360 36.01 -12.90 -17.31
C GLN A 360 36.61 -14.11 -16.58
N ILE A 361 37.95 -14.22 -16.52
CA ILE A 361 38.65 -15.37 -15.89
C ILE A 361 38.77 -15.19 -14.37
N ASP A 362 38.66 -13.96 -13.87
CA ASP A 362 38.81 -13.66 -12.44
C ASP A 362 37.58 -14.05 -11.61
N PHE A 363 36.37 -13.97 -12.16
CA PHE A 363 35.12 -14.23 -11.43
C PHE A 363 34.97 -15.69 -10.95
N LEU A 364 35.17 -16.67 -11.83
CA LEU A 364 35.02 -18.09 -11.48
C LEU A 364 36.13 -18.54 -10.51
N ASN A 365 37.34 -18.03 -10.71
CA ASN A 365 38.46 -18.33 -9.82
C ASN A 365 38.23 -17.74 -8.42
N ASP A 366 37.72 -16.51 -8.33
CA ASP A 366 37.39 -15.88 -7.05
C ASP A 366 36.24 -16.61 -6.34
N LEU A 367 35.21 -17.05 -7.04
CA LEU A 367 34.17 -17.90 -6.45
C LEU A 367 34.73 -19.23 -5.91
N MET A 368 35.62 -19.89 -6.65
CA MET A 368 36.18 -21.19 -6.25
C MET A 368 37.21 -21.09 -5.12
N THR A 369 37.93 -19.97 -5.02
CA THR A 369 39.05 -19.81 -4.05
C THR A 369 38.69 -18.93 -2.85
N LYS A 370 37.91 -17.86 -3.04
CA LYS A 370 37.50 -16.90 -2.01
C LYS A 370 36.07 -17.15 -1.52
N GLY A 371 35.26 -17.88 -2.29
CA GLY A 371 33.84 -18.14 -1.99
C GLY A 371 32.89 -17.00 -2.37
N TYR A 372 33.40 -15.91 -2.95
CA TYR A 372 32.62 -14.77 -3.44
C TYR A 372 33.36 -14.07 -4.59
N SER A 373 32.63 -13.34 -5.43
CA SER A 373 33.20 -12.50 -6.50
C SER A 373 32.28 -11.31 -6.74
N GLU A 374 32.87 -10.15 -7.02
CA GLU A 374 32.15 -8.92 -7.36
C GLU A 374 31.88 -8.87 -8.87
N LEU A 375 30.63 -8.60 -9.24
CA LEU A 375 30.22 -8.51 -10.64
C LEU A 375 29.96 -7.05 -11.01
N PRO A 376 30.36 -6.60 -12.22
CA PRO A 376 30.14 -5.22 -12.68
C PRO A 376 28.69 -4.96 -13.13
N PHE A 377 27.79 -5.91 -12.93
CA PHE A 377 26.38 -5.83 -13.28
C PHE A 377 25.55 -6.69 -12.31
N GLU A 378 24.28 -6.31 -12.15
CA GLU A 378 23.36 -7.06 -11.30
C GLU A 378 22.98 -8.41 -11.91
N ILE A 379 22.88 -9.42 -11.05
CA ILE A 379 22.46 -10.77 -11.42
C ILE A 379 21.22 -11.21 -10.64
N ALA A 380 20.34 -11.91 -11.34
CA ALA A 380 19.20 -12.63 -10.82
C ALA A 380 19.51 -14.13 -10.85
N LEU A 381 19.27 -14.83 -9.74
CA LEU A 381 19.43 -16.27 -9.64
C LEU A 381 18.10 -16.98 -9.88
N VAL A 382 18.11 -17.95 -10.79
CA VAL A 382 16.90 -18.68 -11.18
C VAL A 382 17.13 -20.17 -10.98
N LYS A 383 16.22 -20.83 -10.26
CA LYS A 383 16.29 -22.26 -10.04
C LYS A 383 15.34 -22.99 -10.97
N ILE A 384 15.90 -23.71 -11.94
CA ILE A 384 15.15 -24.47 -12.95
C ILE A 384 15.58 -25.92 -12.85
N GLU A 385 14.63 -26.83 -12.63
CA GLU A 385 14.88 -28.28 -12.57
C GLU A 385 16.06 -28.67 -11.64
N GLY A 386 16.19 -27.95 -10.51
CA GLY A 386 17.24 -28.21 -9.51
C GLY A 386 18.61 -27.58 -9.82
N LYS A 387 18.79 -26.93 -10.97
CA LYS A 387 20.01 -26.18 -11.32
C LYS A 387 19.80 -24.68 -11.10
N CYS A 388 20.86 -23.99 -10.69
CA CYS A 388 20.87 -22.55 -10.49
C CYS A 388 21.50 -21.87 -11.71
N TYR A 389 20.81 -20.87 -12.26
CA TYR A 389 21.25 -20.07 -13.40
C TYR A 389 21.39 -18.62 -12.94
N ALA A 390 22.50 -17.97 -13.31
CA ALA A 390 22.69 -16.54 -13.11
C ALA A 390 22.27 -15.81 -14.39
N VAL A 391 21.35 -14.86 -14.27
CA VAL A 391 20.78 -14.10 -15.37
C VAL A 391 21.09 -12.63 -15.16
N ASN A 392 21.57 -11.94 -16.19
CA ASN A 392 21.83 -10.50 -16.13
C ASN A 392 20.50 -9.75 -15.97
N VAL A 393 20.38 -8.93 -14.92
CA VAL A 393 19.15 -8.17 -14.63
C VAL A 393 18.85 -7.13 -15.70
N GLY A 394 19.88 -6.52 -16.30
CA GLY A 394 19.71 -5.60 -17.43
C GLY A 394 19.11 -6.28 -18.66
N ALA A 395 19.47 -7.54 -18.91
CA ALA A 395 18.88 -8.31 -20.01
C ALA A 395 17.39 -8.62 -19.78
N LEU A 396 16.99 -8.83 -18.53
CA LEU A 396 15.59 -9.00 -18.15
C LEU A 396 14.81 -7.68 -18.34
N TYR A 397 15.36 -6.53 -17.94
CA TYR A 397 14.73 -5.24 -18.24
C TYR A 397 14.63 -4.94 -19.74
N ASP A 398 15.63 -5.31 -20.54
CA ASP A 398 15.56 -5.19 -22.01
C ASP A 398 14.39 -6.02 -22.59
N LEU A 399 14.10 -7.21 -22.03
CA LEU A 399 12.95 -8.04 -22.42
C LEU A 399 11.60 -7.43 -21.99
N GLU A 400 11.54 -6.78 -20.82
CA GLU A 400 10.34 -6.03 -20.37
C GLU A 400 10.07 -4.75 -21.16
N GLN A 401 11.05 -4.26 -21.92
CA GLN A 401 10.94 -3.03 -22.73
C GLN A 401 10.70 -3.31 -24.21
N GLY A 402 10.51 -4.57 -24.60
CA GLY A 402 10.25 -4.93 -26.00
C GLY A 402 11.51 -4.87 -26.87
N LEU A 403 12.69 -5.15 -26.30
CA LEU A 403 13.97 -5.27 -27.03
C LEU A 403 14.46 -6.74 -27.10
N PRO A 404 13.66 -7.72 -27.58
CA PRO A 404 14.03 -9.13 -27.58
C PRO A 404 15.15 -9.45 -28.58
N GLU A 405 15.37 -8.62 -29.61
CA GLU A 405 16.32 -8.92 -30.68
C GLU A 405 17.75 -9.15 -30.21
N LYS A 406 18.14 -8.52 -29.09
CA LYS A 406 19.46 -8.64 -28.47
C LYS A 406 19.60 -9.89 -27.59
N TRP A 407 18.49 -10.47 -27.12
CA TRP A 407 18.44 -11.51 -26.08
C TRP A 407 17.59 -12.73 -26.46
N LYS A 408 17.45 -13.03 -27.75
CA LYS A 408 16.59 -14.13 -28.27
C LYS A 408 16.84 -15.48 -27.63
N ASP A 409 18.10 -15.81 -27.33
CA ASP A 409 18.45 -17.08 -26.69
C ASP A 409 17.99 -17.12 -25.22
N LEU A 410 18.07 -15.99 -24.52
CA LEU A 410 17.60 -15.86 -23.14
C LEU A 410 16.07 -15.91 -23.08
N GLU A 411 15.41 -15.19 -23.98
CA GLU A 411 13.96 -15.19 -24.17
C GLU A 411 13.45 -16.62 -24.42
N ALA A 412 14.00 -17.32 -25.41
CA ALA A 412 13.61 -18.70 -25.71
C ALA A 412 13.86 -19.65 -24.52
N PHE A 413 14.97 -19.46 -23.80
CA PHE A 413 15.29 -20.25 -22.61
C PHE A 413 14.29 -20.02 -21.48
N LEU A 414 14.01 -18.78 -21.12
CA LEU A 414 13.12 -18.45 -20.02
C LEU A 414 11.66 -18.77 -20.36
N ASN A 415 11.24 -18.55 -21.61
CA ASN A 415 9.89 -18.84 -22.08
C ASN A 415 9.62 -20.36 -22.07
N LYS A 416 10.60 -21.18 -22.48
CA LYS A 416 10.51 -22.65 -22.41
C LYS A 416 10.16 -23.19 -21.02
N TYR A 417 10.66 -22.54 -19.97
CA TYR A 417 10.42 -22.94 -18.58
C TYR A 417 9.34 -22.11 -17.87
N GLY A 418 8.60 -21.27 -18.61
CA GLY A 418 7.51 -20.46 -18.07
C GLY A 418 7.96 -19.41 -17.05
N ILE A 419 9.20 -18.93 -17.18
CA ILE A 419 9.80 -17.95 -16.25
C ILE A 419 9.51 -16.53 -16.70
N ILE A 420 9.26 -16.31 -17.99
CA ILE A 420 8.76 -15.05 -18.53
C ILE A 420 7.41 -15.32 -19.20
N ILE A 421 6.51 -14.35 -19.12
CA ILE A 421 5.16 -14.44 -19.66
C ILE A 421 5.09 -13.47 -20.85
N PRO A 422 4.76 -13.92 -22.07
CA PRO A 422 4.57 -13.00 -23.19
C PRO A 422 3.42 -12.04 -22.89
N ASP A 423 3.66 -10.76 -23.09
CA ASP A 423 2.67 -9.68 -22.92
C ASP A 423 1.75 -9.58 -24.15
N GLU A 424 0.69 -8.78 -24.07
CA GLU A 424 -0.30 -8.58 -25.15
C GLU A 424 0.32 -7.96 -26.42
N VAL A 425 1.49 -7.34 -26.28
CA VAL A 425 2.28 -6.78 -27.38
C VAL A 425 3.42 -7.73 -27.75
N GLU A 426 3.49 -8.12 -29.03
CA GLU A 426 4.51 -9.05 -29.53
C GLU A 426 5.95 -8.54 -29.25
N GLY A 427 6.74 -9.33 -28.54
CA GLY A 427 8.11 -9.01 -28.15
C GLY A 427 8.28 -8.39 -26.75
N LEU A 428 7.19 -8.09 -26.04
CA LEU A 428 7.20 -7.68 -24.64
C LEU A 428 6.99 -8.90 -23.73
N TYR A 429 7.74 -8.95 -22.64
CA TYR A 429 7.67 -10.03 -21.67
C TYR A 429 7.49 -9.49 -20.26
N VAL A 430 6.53 -10.04 -19.52
CA VAL A 430 6.37 -9.82 -18.09
C VAL A 430 7.28 -10.77 -17.35
N ILE A 431 8.15 -10.24 -16.50
CA ILE A 431 9.10 -11.01 -15.71
C ILE A 431 8.59 -11.07 -14.27
N PRO A 432 8.20 -12.26 -13.75
CA PRO A 432 7.79 -12.43 -12.37
C PRO A 432 9.03 -12.37 -11.48
N TRP A 433 9.52 -11.16 -11.20
CA TRP A 433 10.75 -10.93 -10.44
C TRP A 433 10.77 -11.60 -9.07
N LYS A 434 9.60 -11.88 -8.48
CA LYS A 434 9.44 -12.63 -7.23
C LYS A 434 9.92 -14.08 -7.30
N LEU A 435 10.02 -14.65 -8.51
CA LEU A 435 10.54 -16.00 -8.76
C LEU A 435 12.06 -16.02 -8.95
N LEU A 436 12.69 -14.84 -9.02
CA LEU A 436 14.11 -14.66 -9.23
C LEU A 436 14.76 -14.25 -7.90
N GLY A 437 15.75 -15.02 -7.45
CA GLY A 437 16.57 -14.66 -6.30
C GLY A 437 17.44 -13.46 -6.64
N ARG A 438 17.08 -12.27 -6.17
CA ARG A 438 17.87 -11.04 -6.34
C ARG A 438 18.84 -10.85 -5.19
N CYS A 439 20.07 -10.42 -5.51
CA CYS A 439 20.95 -9.79 -4.54
C CYS A 439 20.50 -8.33 -4.33
N SER A 440 19.38 -8.11 -3.65
CA SER A 440 19.00 -6.76 -3.22
C SER A 440 19.86 -6.35 -2.01
N GLU A 441 20.36 -5.11 -2.02
CA GLU A 441 21.17 -4.49 -0.97
C GLU A 441 20.77 -4.95 0.44
N TRP A 442 21.63 -5.73 1.10
CA TRP A 442 21.55 -5.90 2.55
C TRP A 442 22.08 -4.60 3.17
N LYS A 443 21.18 -3.68 3.51
CA LYS A 443 21.51 -2.52 4.35
C LYS A 443 21.42 -2.89 5.83
#